data_AF-A0A6S5Z2F6-F1
#
_entry.id   AF-A0A6S5Z2F6-F1
#
_cell.length_a   1.000
_cell.length_b   1.000
_cell.length_c   1.000
_cell.angle_alpha   90.00
_cell.angle_beta   90.00
_cell.angle_gamma   90.00
#
_symmetry.space_group_name_H-M   'P 1'
#
loop_
_entity.id
_entity.type
_entity.pdbx_description
1 polymer ?
#
loop_
_entity_poly.entity_id
_entity_poly.type
_entity_poly.pdbx_seq_one_letter_code
_entity_poly.pdbx_strand_id
1 'polypeptide(L)'
;MKTTEAGILTLVRDHAFWADEVRRLKTLGSEAYSRCESVDTAGEGSNFHSFGTPCLETVVNEYRSLKQDPYECIEFEEFYLACVDNDEVCCWCQKVREYKSQRVKASVRLGQIRSAITRIGRRLATEGGAT
;
A
#
# COMPACT_ATOMS: atom_id res chain seq x y z
N MET A 1 -24.53 5.39 -23.35
CA MET A 1 -25.18 5.02 -22.07
C MET A 1 -25.60 6.31 -21.39
N LYS A 2 -26.90 6.54 -21.16
CA LYS A 2 -27.38 7.76 -20.48
C LYS A 2 -26.87 7.77 -19.04
N THR A 3 -26.31 8.88 -18.60
CA THR A 3 -25.91 9.06 -17.20
C THR A 3 -27.18 9.18 -16.36
N THR A 4 -27.39 8.29 -15.39
CA THR A 4 -28.54 8.36 -14.48
C THR A 4 -28.12 8.97 -13.15
N GLU A 5 -29.04 9.66 -12.49
CA GLU A 5 -28.84 10.21 -11.14
C GLU A 5 -28.38 9.12 -10.16
N ALA A 6 -29.01 7.94 -10.22
CA ALA A 6 -28.61 6.76 -9.43
C ALA A 6 -27.16 6.31 -9.70
N GLY A 7 -26.68 6.42 -10.93
CA GLY A 7 -25.29 6.13 -11.30
C GLY A 7 -24.30 7.13 -10.72
N ILE A 8 -24.66 8.41 -10.67
CA ILE A 8 -23.84 9.47 -10.06
C ILE A 8 -23.77 9.27 -8.54
N LEU A 9 -24.91 9.02 -7.89
CA LEU A 9 -24.97 8.78 -6.43
C LEU A 9 -24.12 7.57 -6.03
N THR A 10 -24.13 6.51 -6.85
CA THR A 10 -23.27 5.33 -6.63
C THR A 10 -21.78 5.71 -6.67
N LEU A 11 -21.35 6.50 -7.66
CA LEU A 11 -19.96 6.94 -7.77
C LEU A 11 -19.52 7.82 -6.59
N VAL A 12 -20.41 8.68 -6.09
CA VAL A 12 -20.13 9.54 -4.93
C VAL A 12 -19.98 8.69 -3.66
N ARG A 13 -20.89 7.74 -3.43
CA ARG A 13 -20.80 6.81 -2.29
C ARG A 13 -19.52 5.98 -2.35
N ASP A 14 -19.22 5.42 -3.52
CA ASP A 14 -18.02 4.61 -3.71
C ASP A 14 -16.76 5.48 -3.51
N HIS A 15 -16.76 6.73 -3.99
CA HIS A 15 -15.65 7.65 -3.74
C HIS A 15 -15.40 7.86 -2.23
N ALA A 16 -16.45 8.13 -1.45
CA ALA A 16 -16.34 8.31 -0.01
C ALA A 16 -15.75 7.05 0.66
N PHE A 17 -16.33 5.88 0.38
CA PHE A 17 -15.88 4.61 0.92
C PHE A 17 -14.39 4.35 0.61
N TRP A 18 -13.99 4.43 -0.66
CA TRP A 18 -12.60 4.12 -1.05
C TRP A 18 -11.60 5.17 -0.55
N ALA A 19 -12.01 6.43 -0.37
CA ALA A 19 -11.17 7.44 0.25
C ALA A 19 -10.93 7.15 1.74
N ASP A 20 -11.96 6.74 2.47
CA ASP A 20 -11.84 6.30 3.87
C ASP A 20 -10.99 5.04 3.98
N GLU A 21 -11.19 4.07 3.10
CA GLU A 21 -10.47 2.81 3.12
C GLU A 21 -8.95 2.99 2.90
N VAL A 22 -8.56 3.88 1.98
CA VAL A 22 -7.14 4.22 1.77
C VAL A 22 -6.53 4.82 3.05
N ARG A 23 -7.28 5.69 3.76
CA ARG A 23 -6.82 6.28 5.03
C ARG A 23 -6.74 5.25 6.15
N ARG A 24 -7.74 4.38 6.27
CA ARG A 24 -7.78 3.29 7.25
C ARG A 24 -6.59 2.36 7.07
N LEU A 25 -6.31 1.92 5.85
CA LEU A 25 -5.18 1.03 5.55
C LEU A 25 -3.82 1.71 5.78
N LYS A 26 -3.70 3.03 5.53
CA LYS A 26 -2.48 3.78 5.89
C LYS A 26 -2.27 3.82 7.41
N THR A 27 -3.35 4.01 8.17
CA THR A 27 -3.32 4.05 9.63
C THR A 27 -2.91 2.69 10.19
N LEU A 28 -3.57 1.61 9.76
CA LEU A 28 -3.22 0.23 10.14
C LEU A 28 -1.77 -0.14 9.80
N GLY A 29 -1.29 0.27 8.62
CA GLY A 29 0.11 0.09 8.25
C GLY A 29 1.07 0.82 9.19
N SER A 30 0.71 2.01 9.66
CA SER A 30 1.54 2.79 10.59
C SER A 30 1.51 2.20 12.00
N GLU A 31 0.35 1.73 12.46
CA GLU A 31 0.21 1.03 13.73
C GLU A 31 0.98 -0.30 13.74
N ALA A 32 0.87 -1.10 12.68
CA ALA A 32 1.64 -2.32 12.55
C ALA A 32 3.15 -2.04 12.53
N TYR A 33 3.58 -1.01 11.81
CA TYR A 33 4.99 -0.60 11.78
C TYR A 33 5.52 -0.24 13.18
N SER A 34 4.72 0.46 13.99
CA SER A 34 5.10 0.83 15.36
C SER A 34 5.25 -0.35 16.33
N ARG A 35 4.70 -1.52 15.98
CA ARG A 35 4.76 -2.75 16.78
C ARG A 35 5.86 -3.71 16.32
N CYS A 36 6.74 -3.26 15.41
CA CYS A 36 7.83 -4.09 14.92
C CYS A 36 8.72 -4.56 16.08
N GLU A 37 9.00 -5.87 16.13
CA GLU A 37 9.76 -6.48 17.23
C GLU A 37 11.19 -5.92 17.33
N SER A 38 11.85 -5.59 16.21
CA SER A 38 13.19 -4.97 16.23
C SER A 38 13.21 -3.51 16.71
N VAL A 39 12.03 -2.87 16.77
CA VAL A 39 11.81 -1.54 17.37
C VAL A 39 11.41 -1.67 18.84
N ASP A 40 10.74 -2.77 19.22
CA ASP A 40 10.23 -3.03 20.58
C ASP A 40 11.28 -3.69 21.50
N THR A 41 12.25 -4.43 20.94
CA THR A 41 13.29 -5.15 21.68
C THR A 41 14.61 -4.38 21.76
N ALA A 42 14.68 -3.42 22.67
CA ALA A 42 15.94 -2.75 23.03
C ALA A 42 16.89 -3.62 23.90
N GLY A 43 16.75 -4.96 23.93
CA GLY A 43 17.34 -5.77 25.00
C GLY A 43 17.88 -7.17 24.68
N GLU A 44 17.48 -7.86 23.62
CA GLU A 44 17.94 -9.24 23.38
C GLU A 44 18.31 -9.45 21.92
N GLY A 45 19.58 -9.83 21.69
CA GLY A 45 20.24 -9.75 20.40
C GLY A 45 19.74 -10.75 19.36
N SER A 46 19.37 -10.22 18.19
CA SER A 46 19.50 -10.93 16.92
C SER A 46 20.56 -10.20 16.07
N ASN A 47 21.52 -10.96 15.52
CA ASN A 47 22.67 -10.41 14.77
C ASN A 47 22.29 -9.81 13.39
N PHE A 48 21.02 -9.93 12.99
CA PHE A 48 20.55 -9.56 11.65
C PHE A 48 19.99 -8.12 11.58
N HIS A 49 19.44 -7.60 12.68
CA HIS A 49 18.83 -6.28 12.69
C HIS A 49 19.70 -5.23 13.38
N SER A 50 19.88 -4.09 12.73
CA SER A 50 20.32 -2.88 13.42
C SER A 50 19.22 -2.46 14.39
N PHE A 51 19.52 -2.42 15.69
CA PHE A 51 18.58 -1.97 16.73
C PHE A 51 17.93 -0.64 16.34
N GLY A 52 16.60 -0.54 16.50
CA GLY A 52 15.84 0.68 16.18
C GLY A 52 15.45 0.82 14.70
N THR A 53 15.89 -0.10 13.83
CA THR A 53 15.44 -0.18 12.43
C THR A 53 14.44 -1.33 12.27
N PRO A 54 13.23 -1.09 11.74
CA PRO A 54 12.25 -2.14 11.51
C PRO A 54 12.77 -3.22 10.55
N CYS A 55 12.42 -4.49 10.80
CA CYS A 55 12.85 -5.64 9.98
C CYS A 55 12.67 -5.40 8.47
N LEU A 56 11.53 -4.81 8.07
CA LEU A 56 11.23 -4.52 6.67
C LEU A 56 12.22 -3.53 6.02
N GLU A 57 12.74 -2.57 6.79
CA GLU A 57 13.72 -1.60 6.30
C GLU A 57 15.10 -2.24 6.15
N THR A 58 15.48 -3.13 7.08
CA THR A 58 16.67 -3.98 6.96
C THR A 58 16.64 -4.81 5.68
N VAL A 59 15.56 -5.58 5.47
CA VAL A 59 15.39 -6.42 4.27
C VAL A 59 15.45 -5.59 2.97
N VAL A 60 14.85 -4.40 2.94
CA VAL A 60 14.92 -3.51 1.77
C VAL A 60 16.35 -3.02 1.51
N ASN A 61 17.10 -2.69 2.56
CA ASN A 61 18.47 -2.21 2.42
C ASN A 61 19.43 -3.33 1.99
N GLU A 62 19.24 -4.53 2.50
CA GLU A 62 20.00 -5.71 2.07
C GLU A 62 19.72 -6.06 0.62
N TYR A 63 18.45 -6.11 0.22
CA TYR A 63 18.08 -6.33 -1.18
C TYR A 63 18.71 -5.29 -2.12
N ARG A 64 18.69 -4.01 -1.73
CA ARG A 64 19.31 -2.94 -2.53
C ARG A 64 20.82 -3.13 -2.65
N SER A 65 21.47 -3.66 -1.61
CA SER A 65 22.90 -3.94 -1.62
C SER A 65 23.21 -5.15 -2.51
N LEU A 66 22.39 -6.20 -2.45
CA LEU A 66 22.47 -7.37 -3.34
C LEU A 66 22.31 -6.97 -4.82
N LYS A 67 21.37 -6.08 -5.14
CA LYS A 67 21.17 -5.57 -6.50
C LYS A 67 22.28 -4.68 -7.05
N GLN A 68 23.29 -4.34 -6.25
CA GLN A 68 24.50 -3.69 -6.77
C GLN A 68 25.42 -4.69 -7.50
N ASP A 69 25.26 -5.99 -7.26
CA ASP A 69 25.95 -7.02 -8.02
C ASP A 69 25.30 -7.17 -9.42
N PRO A 70 26.05 -6.95 -10.52
CA PRO A 70 25.52 -7.04 -11.87
C PRO A 70 25.08 -8.45 -12.29
N TYR A 71 25.42 -9.49 -11.53
CA TYR A 71 25.02 -10.87 -11.78
C TYR A 71 23.80 -11.31 -10.96
N GLU A 72 23.31 -10.46 -10.05
CA GLU A 72 22.23 -10.80 -9.13
C GLU A 72 20.84 -10.62 -9.76
N CYS A 73 20.20 -11.75 -10.07
CA CYS A 73 18.90 -11.80 -10.74
C CYS A 73 17.71 -11.96 -9.80
N ILE A 74 17.90 -12.13 -8.48
CA ILE A 74 16.78 -12.39 -7.57
C ILE A 74 15.76 -11.24 -7.55
N GLU A 75 14.48 -11.56 -7.68
CA GLU A 75 13.40 -10.57 -7.57
C GLU A 75 13.11 -10.24 -6.10
N PHE A 76 12.67 -9.01 -5.82
CA PHE A 76 12.44 -8.59 -4.42
C PHE A 76 11.50 -9.53 -3.68
N GLU A 77 10.45 -10.01 -4.34
CA GLU A 77 9.44 -10.83 -3.69
C GLU A 77 10.00 -12.21 -3.32
N GLU A 78 10.89 -12.77 -4.15
CA GLU A 78 11.58 -14.03 -3.86
C GLU A 78 12.52 -13.87 -2.66
N PHE A 79 13.34 -12.80 -2.67
CA PHE A 79 14.22 -12.47 -1.55
C PHE A 79 13.43 -12.26 -0.25
N TYR A 80 12.33 -11.49 -0.31
CA TYR A 80 11.50 -11.21 0.85
C TYR A 80 10.85 -12.46 1.44
N LEU A 81 10.36 -13.38 0.60
CA LEU A 81 9.80 -14.65 1.07
C LEU A 81 10.85 -15.51 1.75
N ALA A 82 12.08 -15.57 1.22
CA ALA A 82 13.19 -16.25 1.89
C ALA A 82 13.48 -15.64 3.27
N CYS A 83 13.48 -14.31 3.40
CA CYS A 83 13.62 -13.64 4.70
C CYS A 83 12.47 -13.98 5.67
N VAL A 84 11.23 -14.10 5.17
CA VAL A 84 10.08 -14.53 5.99
C VAL A 84 10.27 -15.97 6.46
N ASP A 85 10.70 -16.88 5.58
CA ASP A 85 10.92 -18.30 5.90
C ASP A 85 12.08 -18.51 6.90
N ASN A 86 13.04 -17.58 6.93
CA ASN A 86 14.16 -17.56 7.88
C ASN A 86 13.86 -16.79 9.18
N ASP A 87 12.60 -16.42 9.44
CA ASP A 87 12.18 -15.62 10.61
C ASP A 87 12.86 -14.23 10.72
N GLU A 88 13.36 -13.68 9.61
CA GLU A 88 13.99 -12.34 9.54
C GLU A 88 12.96 -11.20 9.41
N VAL A 89 11.67 -11.54 9.30
CA VAL A 89 10.57 -10.57 9.19
C VAL A 89 9.46 -10.91 10.17
N CYS A 90 9.36 -10.12 11.25
CA CYS A 90 8.30 -10.30 12.24
C CYS A 90 6.88 -10.17 11.64
N CYS A 91 5.90 -10.77 12.33
CA CYS A 91 4.50 -10.78 11.89
C CYS A 91 3.91 -9.37 11.68
N TRP A 92 4.41 -8.36 12.40
CA TRP A 92 4.00 -6.97 12.23
C TRP A 92 4.52 -6.35 10.93
N CYS A 93 5.78 -6.59 10.57
CA CYS A 93 6.34 -6.15 9.28
C CYS A 93 5.68 -6.84 8.08
N GLN A 94 5.26 -8.10 8.25
CA GLN A 94 4.45 -8.79 7.24
C GLN A 94 3.10 -8.09 7.03
N LYS A 95 2.41 -7.72 8.12
CA LYS A 95 1.15 -6.93 8.06
C LYS A 95 1.34 -5.56 7.41
N VAL A 96 2.47 -4.88 7.63
CA VAL A 96 2.77 -3.60 6.96
C VAL A 96 2.74 -3.77 5.43
N ARG A 97 3.37 -4.82 4.90
CA ARG A 97 3.34 -5.13 3.46
C ARG A 97 1.94 -5.49 2.98
N GLU A 98 1.21 -6.28 3.76
CA GLU A 98 -0.18 -6.64 3.45
C GLU A 98 -1.07 -5.39 3.33
N TYR A 99 -1.07 -4.51 4.35
CA TYR A 99 -1.84 -3.27 4.33
C TYR A 99 -1.41 -2.33 3.21
N LYS A 100 -0.10 -2.26 2.90
CA LYS A 100 0.38 -1.49 1.74
C LYS A 100 -0.17 -2.04 0.42
N SER A 101 -0.18 -3.36 0.23
CA SER A 101 -0.75 -4.03 -0.95
C SER A 101 -2.25 -3.74 -1.09
N GLN A 102 -3.01 -3.91 -0.01
CA GLN A 102 -4.44 -3.57 0.02
C GLN A 102 -4.68 -2.08 -0.29
N ARG A 103 -3.84 -1.18 0.26
CA ARG A 103 -3.95 0.27 0.05
C ARG A 103 -3.70 0.66 -1.39
N VAL A 104 -2.74 0.02 -2.07
CA VAL A 104 -2.49 0.25 -3.50
C VAL A 104 -3.71 -0.14 -4.32
N LYS A 105 -4.30 -1.33 -4.07
CA LYS A 105 -5.52 -1.78 -4.75
C LYS A 105 -6.69 -0.80 -4.52
N ALA A 106 -6.89 -0.36 -3.28
CA ALA A 106 -7.91 0.63 -2.93
C ALA A 106 -7.67 1.99 -3.63
N SER A 107 -6.41 2.43 -3.73
CA SER A 107 -6.03 3.68 -4.40
C SER A 107 -6.28 3.62 -5.91
N VAL A 108 -5.98 2.50 -6.55
CA VAL A 108 -6.31 2.27 -7.97
C VAL A 108 -7.81 2.37 -8.18
N ARG A 109 -8.61 1.72 -7.32
CA ARG A 109 -10.08 1.77 -7.41
C ARG A 109 -10.61 3.19 -7.24
N LEU A 110 -10.10 3.94 -6.26
CA LEU A 110 -10.44 5.35 -6.06
C LEU A 110 -10.09 6.20 -7.28
N GLY A 111 -8.94 5.97 -7.91
CA GLY A 111 -8.53 6.64 -9.15
C GLY A 111 -9.50 6.38 -10.32
N GLN A 112 -9.95 5.14 -10.50
CA GLN A 112 -10.95 4.78 -11.50
C GLN A 112 -12.27 5.52 -11.28
N ILE A 113 -12.73 5.62 -10.03
CA ILE A 113 -13.96 6.33 -9.66
C ILE A 113 -13.84 7.82 -9.94
N ARG A 114 -12.72 8.46 -9.54
CA ARG A 114 -12.45 9.88 -9.83
C ARG A 114 -12.42 10.17 -11.33
N SER A 115 -11.85 9.26 -12.12
CA SER A 115 -11.86 9.35 -13.59
C SER A 115 -13.29 9.24 -14.15
N ALA A 116 -14.12 8.34 -13.62
CA ALA A 116 -15.52 8.21 -14.02
C ALA A 116 -16.32 9.49 -13.68
N ILE A 117 -16.19 10.02 -12.47
CA ILE A 117 -16.81 11.29 -12.05
C ILE A 117 -16.38 12.42 -12.97
N THR A 118 -15.08 12.57 -13.23
CA THR A 118 -14.55 13.60 -14.14
C THR A 118 -15.15 13.50 -15.54
N ARG A 119 -15.26 12.28 -16.10
CA ARG A 119 -15.88 12.07 -17.43
C ARG A 119 -17.35 12.44 -17.45
N ILE A 120 -18.09 12.12 -16.39
CA ILE A 120 -19.51 12.52 -16.27
C ILE A 120 -19.63 14.04 -16.17
N GLY A 121 -18.85 14.68 -15.29
CA GLY A 121 -18.87 16.14 -15.14
C GLY A 121 -18.60 16.87 -16.45
N ARG A 122 -17.63 16.39 -17.25
CA ARG A 122 -17.37 16.94 -18.59
C ARG A 122 -18.55 16.78 -19.54
N ARG A 123 -19.22 15.62 -19.53
CA ARG A 123 -20.42 15.38 -20.36
C ARG A 123 -21.59 16.27 -19.95
N LEU A 124 -21.84 16.43 -18.66
CA LEU A 124 -22.90 17.32 -18.16
C LEU A 124 -22.65 18.77 -18.56
N ALA A 125 -21.40 19.22 -18.59
CA ALA A 125 -21.05 20.56 -19.08
C ALA A 125 -21.30 20.73 -20.59
N THR A 126 -21.04 19.71 -21.41
CA THR A 126 -21.34 19.77 -22.87
C THR A 126 -22.82 19.59 -23.18
N GLU A 127 -23.54 18.74 -22.44
CA GLU A 127 -24.97 18.49 -22.60
C GLU A 127 -25.83 19.64 -22.04
N GLY A 128 -25.35 20.30 -20.98
CA GLY A 128 -25.95 21.51 -20.40
C GLY A 128 -25.49 22.82 -21.06
N GLY A 129 -24.56 22.75 -22.02
CA GLY A 129 -24.00 23.90 -22.76
C GLY A 129 -24.87 24.37 -23.92
N ALA A 130 -26.20 24.43 -23.72
CA ALA A 130 -27.15 25.14 -24.56
C ALA A 130 -27.96 26.12 -23.70
N THR A 131 -27.25 27.04 -23.04
CA THR A 131 -27.73 28.36 -22.61
C THR A 131 -26.55 29.31 -22.57
#